data_AF-A0A1F8PBX9-F1
#
_entry.id   AF-A0A1F8PBX9-F1
#
_cell.length_a   1.000
_cell.length_b   1.000
_cell.length_c   1.000
_cell.angle_alpha   90.00
_cell.angle_beta   90.00
_cell.angle_gamma   90.00
#
_symmetry.space_group_name_H-M   'P 1'
#
loop_
_entity.id
_entity.type
_entity.pdbx_description
1 polymer ?
#
loop_
_entity_poly.entity_id
_entity_poly.type
_entity_poly.pdbx_seq_one_letter_code
_entity_poly.pdbx_strand_id
1 'polypeptide(L)' 'MDEEPKTGSAAAEIASLVADEAFYFLRAPIKRVCAPDTPVPFSPVLEQFWMPDEDDLIQTVIEQLKPRASDH' A
#
# COMPACT_ATOMS: atom_id res chain seq x y z
N MET A 1 5.75 -0.26 1.67
CA MET A 1 5.91 0.06 0.24
C MET A 1 6.69 -1.08 -0.38
N ASP A 2 6.34 -1.46 -1.59
CA ASP A 2 7.03 -2.49 -2.39
C ASP A 2 6.99 -2.07 -3.86
N GLU A 3 8.04 -2.34 -4.64
CA GLU A 3 8.08 -2.03 -6.08
C GLU A 3 7.40 -3.13 -6.91
N GLU A 4 7.22 -4.33 -6.31
CA GLU A 4 6.49 -5.43 -6.91
C GLU A 4 4.98 -5.12 -7.00
N PRO A 5 4.25 -5.79 -7.91
CA PRO A 5 2.80 -5.72 -7.98
C PRO A 5 2.11 -6.00 -6.64
N LYS A 6 0.94 -5.41 -6.46
CA LYS A 6 0.15 -5.59 -5.26
C LYS A 6 -0.17 -7.07 -4.97
N THR A 7 -0.30 -7.90 -5.99
CA THR A 7 -0.52 -9.34 -5.84
C THR A 7 0.80 -10.09 -5.76
N GLY A 8 1.01 -10.87 -4.70
CA GLY A 8 2.20 -11.72 -4.53
C GLY A 8 3.45 -11.02 -3.98
N SER A 9 3.41 -9.72 -3.71
CA SER A 9 4.51 -8.96 -3.12
C SER A 9 4.78 -9.30 -1.66
N ALA A 10 5.97 -8.95 -1.17
CA ALA A 10 6.32 -9.09 0.24
C ALA A 10 5.38 -8.26 1.13
N ALA A 11 4.92 -7.11 0.64
CA ALA A 11 3.90 -6.31 1.32
C ALA A 11 2.58 -7.07 1.56
N ALA A 12 2.20 -8.02 0.68
CA ALA A 12 1.01 -8.85 0.87
C ALA A 12 1.19 -9.82 2.04
N GLU A 13 2.36 -10.47 2.14
CA GLU A 13 2.68 -11.39 3.24
C GLU A 13 2.73 -10.66 4.59
N ILE A 14 3.39 -9.50 4.65
CA ILE A 14 3.43 -8.67 5.87
C ILE A 14 2.01 -8.28 6.30
N ALA A 15 1.16 -7.87 5.36
CA ALA A 15 -0.22 -7.52 5.68
C ALA A 15 -1.04 -8.73 6.15
N SER A 16 -0.79 -9.91 5.59
CA SER A 16 -1.42 -11.16 6.03
C SER A 16 -1.04 -11.50 7.46
N LEU A 17 0.25 -11.45 7.80
CA LEU A 17 0.74 -11.73 9.14
C LEU A 17 0.19 -10.73 10.17
N VAL A 18 0.15 -9.44 9.85
CA VAL A 18 -0.45 -8.42 10.73
C VAL A 18 -1.95 -8.66 10.92
N ALA A 19 -2.66 -9.06 9.85
CA ALA A 19 -4.09 -9.37 9.93
C ALA A 19 -4.38 -10.64 10.74
N ASP A 20 -3.48 -11.63 10.74
CA ASP A 20 -3.65 -12.87 11.51
C ASP A 20 -3.27 -12.68 12.99
N GLU A 21 -2.13 -12.04 13.25
CA GLU A 21 -1.56 -11.99 14.60
C GLU A 21 -1.90 -10.72 15.39
N ALA A 22 -2.21 -9.61 14.71
CA ALA A 22 -2.26 -8.28 15.33
C ALA A 22 -3.49 -7.44 14.94
N PHE A 23 -4.54 -8.05 14.37
CA PHE A 23 -5.72 -7.33 13.87
C PHE A 23 -6.35 -6.37 14.90
N TYR A 24 -6.49 -6.83 16.15
CA TYR A 24 -7.13 -6.04 17.22
C TYR A 24 -6.31 -4.84 17.69
N PHE A 25 -5.02 -4.75 17.34
CA PHE A 25 -4.18 -3.61 17.65
C PHE A 25 -4.28 -2.49 16.61
N LEU A 26 -4.92 -2.75 15.47
CA LEU A 26 -5.03 -1.78 14.38
C LEU A 26 -6.07 -0.69 14.69
N ARG A 27 -5.61 0.56 14.63
CA ARG A 27 -6.49 1.75 14.68
C ARG A 27 -6.98 2.21 13.30
N ALA A 28 -6.46 1.62 12.23
CA ALA A 28 -6.80 1.91 10.86
C ALA A 28 -6.58 0.65 9.99
N PRO A 29 -7.28 0.51 8.85
CA PRO A 29 -7.11 -0.64 7.97
C PRO A 29 -5.74 -0.64 7.29
N ILE A 30 -5.10 -1.80 7.18
CA ILE A 30 -3.81 -1.94 6.50
C ILE A 30 -3.91 -1.42 5.05
N LYS A 31 -2.98 -0.54 4.66
CA LYS A 31 -2.80 -0.07 3.29
C LYS A 31 -1.46 -0.52 2.76
N ARG A 32 -1.41 -0.81 1.45
CA ARG A 32 -0.21 -1.24 0.75
C ARG A 32 -0.02 -0.34 -0.46
N VAL A 33 1.13 0.31 -0.52
CA VAL A 33 1.62 1.08 -1.66
C VAL A 33 2.54 0.16 -2.43
N CYS A 34 2.07 -0.29 -3.59
CA CYS A 34 2.71 -1.29 -4.45
C CYS A 34 2.49 -0.88 -5.89
N ALA A 35 3.30 -1.41 -6.80
CA ALA A 35 3.06 -1.20 -8.22
C ALA A 35 1.71 -1.82 -8.66
N PRO A 36 1.10 -1.31 -9.74
CA PRO A 36 -0.12 -1.89 -10.31
C PRO A 36 0.04 -3.35 -10.70
N ASP A 37 -1.06 -4.13 -10.64
CA ASP A 37 -1.11 -5.52 -11.13
C ASP A 37 -1.16 -5.58 -12.67
N THR A 38 -0.14 -5.00 -13.31
CA THR A 38 0.06 -4.97 -14.76
C THR A 38 1.55 -5.16 -15.07
N PRO A 39 1.92 -5.60 -16.28
CA PRO A 39 3.33 -5.63 -16.68
C PRO A 39 3.96 -4.24 -16.61
N VAL A 40 5.26 -4.19 -16.29
CA VAL A 40 6.07 -2.96 -16.31
C VAL A 40 6.08 -2.38 -17.74
N PRO A 41 5.75 -1.10 -17.93
CA PRO A 41 5.86 -0.45 -19.23
C PRO A 41 7.31 -0.38 -19.72
N PHE A 42 7.53 -0.55 -21.03
CA PHE A 42 8.88 -0.46 -21.61
C PHE A 42 9.42 0.98 -21.69
N SER A 43 8.54 1.98 -21.82
CA SER A 43 8.95 3.38 -21.95
C SER A 43 9.40 3.91 -20.59
N PRO A 44 10.60 4.49 -20.45
CA PRO A 44 11.07 5.03 -19.17
C PRO A 44 10.13 6.07 -18.56
N VAL A 45 9.49 6.88 -19.41
CA VAL A 45 8.50 7.86 -18.96
C VAL A 45 7.29 7.15 -18.35
N LEU A 46 6.79 6.09 -19.00
CA LEU A 46 5.65 5.33 -18.49
C LEU A 46 6.00 4.49 -17.26
N GLU A 47 7.23 3.97 -17.18
CA GLU A 47 7.74 3.28 -15.99
C GLU A 47 7.78 4.22 -14.78
N GLN A 48 8.24 5.46 -14.96
CA GLN A 48 8.22 6.49 -13.90
C GLN A 48 6.80 6.80 -13.41
N PHE A 49 5.81 6.87 -14.31
CA PHE A 49 4.40 7.05 -13.93
C PHE A 49 3.76 5.78 -13.34
N TRP A 50 4.32 4.61 -13.62
CA TRP A 50 3.79 3.32 -13.19
C TRP A 50 4.33 2.90 -11.83
N MET A 51 5.58 3.26 -11.54
CA MET A 51 6.26 2.95 -10.28
C MET A 51 5.69 3.82 -9.14
N PRO A 52 5.32 3.24 -7.98
CA PRO A 52 4.92 4.02 -6.82
C PRO A 52 6.06 4.89 -6.31
N ASP A 53 5.74 6.08 -5.81
CA ASP A 53 6.71 7.05 -5.34
C ASP A 53 6.48 7.52 -3.89
N GLU A 54 7.23 8.55 -3.49
CA GLU A 54 7.12 9.14 -2.15
C GLU A 54 5.78 9.85 -1.91
N ASP A 55 5.19 10.44 -2.94
CA ASP A 55 3.92 11.16 -2.84
C ASP A 55 2.79 10.16 -2.61
N ASP A 56 2.80 9.01 -3.27
CA ASP A 56 1.88 7.89 -3.01
C ASP A 56 1.94 7.43 -1.56
N LEU A 57 3.15 7.33 -1.00
CA LEU A 57 3.38 6.93 0.38
C LEU A 57 2.84 7.98 1.36
N ILE A 58 3.20 9.25 1.16
CA ILE A 58 2.77 10.36 2.02
C ILE A 58 1.25 10.47 2.01
N GLN A 59 0.62 10.43 0.83
CA GLN A 59 -0.82 10.50 0.68
C GLN A 59 -1.52 9.35 1.42
N THR A 60 -1.00 8.13 1.27
CA THR A 60 -1.54 6.95 1.97
C THR A 60 -1.45 7.10 3.48
N VAL A 61 -0.34 7.61 4.01
CA VAL A 61 -0.16 7.85 5.46
C VAL A 61 -1.13 8.91 5.96
N ILE A 62 -1.28 10.03 5.23
CA ILE A 62 -2.22 11.09 5.59
C ILE A 62 -3.66 10.53 5.64
N GLU A 63 -4.04 9.68 4.68
CA GLU A 63 -5.35 9.02 4.69
C GLU A 63 -5.55 8.10 5.89
N GLN A 64 -4.51 7.38 6.31
CA GLN A 64 -4.54 6.49 7.49
C GLN A 64 -4.72 7.24 8.80
N LEU A 65 -4.29 8.51 8.89
CA LEU A 65 -4.41 9.33 10.09
C LEU A 65 -5.76 10.05 10.21
N LYS A 66 -6.63 9.98 9.19
CA LYS A 66 -7.96 10.60 9.25
C LYS A 66 -8.86 9.89 10.29
N PRO A 67 -9.65 10.62 11.09
CA PRO A 67 -10.59 10.02 12.04
C PRO A 67 -11.57 9.10 11.34
N ARG A 68 -11.92 7.96 11.96
CA ARG A 68 -12.96 7.08 11.40
C ARG A 68 -14.33 7.63 11.75
N ALA A 69 -15.29 7.44 10.85
CA ALA A 69 -16.70 7.78 11.07
C ALA A 69 -17.32 7.06 12.29
N SER A 70 -16.67 5.98 12.77
CA SER A 70 -17.07 5.19 13.93
C SER A 70 -16.49 5.69 15.26
N ASP A 71 -15.64 6.72 15.26
CA ASP A 71 -14.96 7.21 16.47
C ASP A 71 -15.85 8.22 17.26
N HIS A 72 -17.15 7.96 17.34
CA HIS A 72 -18.16 8.76 18.08
C HIS A 72 -18.74 7.97 19.26
#